data_AF-A0A6L7QD82-F1
#
_entry.id   AF-A0A6L7QD82-F1
#
_cell.length_a   1.000
_cell.length_b   1.000
_cell.length_c   1.000
_cell.angle_alpha   90.00
_cell.angle_beta   90.00
_cell.angle_gamma   90.00
#
_symmetry.space_group_name_H-M   'P 1'
#
loop_
_entity.id
_entity.type
_entity.pdbx_description
1 polymer ?
#
loop_
_entity_poly.entity_id
_entity_poly.type
_entity_poly.pdbx_seq_one_letter_code
_entity_poly.pdbx_strand_id
1 'polypeptide(L)'
;MNEKDLVVLAADSNIEQALIGLLTRPEALGIRPIDAKIEVHPQRDPGCALHGVEFLSNLSELYLHGLLIFDREGSGREQKQPQEMQKELNRELKDSARGKPVLTAWFPAGSPVLD
;
A
#
# COMPACT_ATOMS: atom_id res chain seq x y z
N MET A 1 11.84 21.03 -4.99
CA MET A 1 10.72 20.78 -4.04
C MET A 1 11.12 19.61 -3.17
N ASN A 2 10.87 19.63 -1.86
CA ASN A 2 11.12 18.46 -1.02
C ASN A 2 10.02 17.44 -1.33
N GLU A 3 10.41 16.25 -1.80
CA GLU A 3 9.49 15.11 -1.94
C GLU A 3 9.03 14.68 -0.54
N LYS A 4 7.74 14.32 -0.41
CA LYS A 4 7.22 13.74 0.83
C LYS A 4 7.72 12.31 1.00
N ASP A 5 7.73 11.78 2.23
CA ASP A 5 8.29 10.46 2.48
C ASP A 5 7.44 9.34 1.86
N LEU A 6 6.11 9.40 2.02
CA LEU A 6 5.23 8.27 1.73
C LEU A 6 3.85 8.71 1.22
N VAL A 7 3.33 8.02 0.21
CA VAL A 7 1.90 7.99 -0.10
C VAL A 7 1.35 6.58 0.14
N VAL A 8 0.17 6.48 0.75
CA VAL A 8 -0.53 5.22 0.97
C VAL A 8 -1.88 5.25 0.29
N LEU A 9 -2.19 4.23 -0.51
CA LEU A 9 -3.53 3.97 -1.02
C LEU A 9 -4.14 2.80 -0.24
N ALA A 10 -5.21 3.08 0.49
CA ALA A 10 -5.94 2.13 1.32
C ALA A 10 -7.31 1.78 0.73
N ALA A 11 -7.80 0.58 0.99
CA ALA A 11 -9.12 0.15 0.52
C ALA A 11 -10.29 0.73 1.33
N ASP A 12 -10.09 1.02 2.62
CA ASP A 12 -11.15 1.55 3.48
C ASP A 12 -10.64 2.53 4.54
N SER A 13 -11.59 3.16 5.23
CA SER A 13 -11.29 4.07 6.33
C SER A 13 -10.78 3.37 7.60
N ASN A 14 -11.00 2.06 7.78
CA ASN A 14 -10.47 1.36 8.95
C ASN A 14 -8.94 1.25 8.84
N ILE A 15 -8.44 0.86 7.67
CA ILE A 15 -7.01 0.83 7.35
C ILE A 15 -6.42 2.24 7.44
N GLU A 16 -7.11 3.25 6.90
CA GLU A 16 -6.69 4.64 7.02
C GLU A 16 -6.52 5.07 8.49
N GLN A 17 -7.52 4.85 9.34
CA GLN A 17 -7.45 5.23 10.75
C GLN A 17 -6.35 4.47 11.50
N ALA A 18 -6.13 3.19 11.16
CA ALA A 18 -5.03 2.41 11.73
C ALA A 18 -3.66 2.99 11.36
N LEU A 19 -3.47 3.36 10.09
CA LEU A 19 -2.24 3.99 9.61
C LEU A 19 -2.03 5.38 10.22
N ILE A 20 -3.08 6.19 10.37
CA ILE A 20 -2.99 7.47 11.08
C ILE A 20 -2.53 7.24 12.53
N GLY A 21 -3.14 6.31 13.25
CA GLY A 21 -2.75 5.98 14.62
C GLY A 21 -1.30 5.50 14.74
N LEU A 22 -0.83 4.73 13.76
CA LEU A 22 0.55 4.23 13.69
C LEU A 22 1.55 5.37 13.41
N LEU A 23 1.29 6.18 12.38
CA LEU A 23 2.22 7.18 11.87
C LEU A 23 2.28 8.45 12.73
N THR A 24 1.26 8.67 13.57
CA THR A 24 1.24 9.78 14.55
C THR A 24 2.03 9.50 15.83
N ARG A 25 2.55 8.27 16.01
CA ARG A 25 3.28 7.85 17.22
C ARG A 25 4.65 7.22 16.89
N PRO A 26 5.52 7.89 16.11
CA PRO A 26 6.79 7.33 15.68
C PRO A 26 7.70 6.90 16.86
N GLU A 27 7.62 7.61 18.00
CA GLU A 27 8.37 7.30 19.22
C GLU A 27 8.00 5.95 19.84
N ALA A 28 6.72 5.56 19.79
CA ALA A 28 6.25 4.27 20.31
C ALA A 28 6.76 3.10 19.47
N LEU A 29 7.13 3.37 18.22
CA LEU A 29 7.66 2.41 17.26
C LEU A 29 9.19 2.47 17.16
N GLY A 30 9.84 3.42 17.83
CA GLY A 30 11.29 3.62 17.75
C GLY A 30 11.79 4.05 16.36
N ILE A 31 10.94 4.68 15.55
CA ILE A 31 11.28 5.16 14.20
C ILE A 31 11.31 6.69 14.15
N ARG A 32 11.90 7.23 13.09
CA ARG A 32 11.76 8.66 12.77
C ARG A 32 10.31 8.98 12.35
N PRO A 33 9.85 10.24 12.50
CA PRO A 33 8.63 10.70 11.85
C PRO A 33 8.67 10.47 10.33
N ILE A 34 7.51 10.13 9.75
CA ILE A 34 7.32 9.91 8.31
C ILE A 34 6.27 10.92 7.83
N ASP A 35 6.62 11.80 6.89
CA ASP A 35 5.63 12.67 6.22
C ASP A 35 4.85 11.84 5.19
N ALA A 36 3.71 11.32 5.63
CA ALA A 36 2.86 10.45 4.84
C ALA A 36 1.55 11.13 4.44
N LYS A 37 1.06 10.80 3.24
CA LYS A 37 -0.32 11.06 2.82
C LYS A 37 -1.06 9.73 2.66
N ILE A 38 -2.26 9.61 3.21
CA ILE A 38 -3.11 8.43 3.07
C ILE A 38 -4.33 8.83 2.23
N GLU A 39 -4.68 7.99 1.27
CA GLU A 39 -5.84 8.13 0.39
C GLU A 39 -6.66 6.84 0.44
N VAL A 40 -7.98 6.96 0.47
CA VAL A 40 -8.89 5.81 0.40
C VAL A 40 -9.40 5.67 -1.03
N HIS A 41 -9.22 4.49 -1.62
CA HIS A 41 -9.67 4.27 -2.99
C HIS A 41 -11.21 4.23 -3.06
N PRO A 42 -11.87 4.99 -3.95
CA PRO A 42 -13.34 5.08 -4.00
C PRO A 42 -14.00 3.74 -4.32
N GLN A 43 -13.30 2.88 -5.06
CA GLN A 43 -13.75 1.52 -5.39
C GLN A 43 -13.21 0.44 -4.44
N ARG A 44 -12.67 0.83 -3.27
CA ARG A 44 -12.18 -0.08 -2.22
C ARG A 44 -11.20 -1.14 -2.74
N ASP A 45 -11.28 -2.37 -2.24
CA ASP A 45 -10.38 -3.48 -2.56
C ASP A 45 -10.28 -3.79 -4.06
N PRO A 46 -11.39 -3.90 -4.83
CA PRO A 46 -11.28 -4.08 -6.28
C PRO A 46 -10.52 -2.95 -6.96
N GLY A 47 -10.75 -1.71 -6.52
CA GLY A 47 -10.06 -0.55 -7.06
C GLY A 47 -8.58 -0.52 -6.75
N CYS A 48 -8.20 -0.82 -5.51
CA CYS A 48 -6.81 -0.99 -5.11
C CYS A 48 -6.12 -2.10 -5.93
N ALA A 49 -6.79 -3.25 -6.11
CA ALA A 49 -6.24 -4.40 -6.80
C ALA A 49 -6.10 -4.22 -8.33
N LEU A 50 -6.97 -3.40 -8.94
CA LEU A 50 -6.98 -3.18 -10.40
C LEU A 50 -6.27 -1.90 -10.83
N HIS A 51 -6.36 -0.84 -10.03
CA HIS A 51 -5.95 0.52 -10.40
C HIS A 51 -4.96 1.15 -9.43
N GLY A 52 -4.63 0.45 -8.32
CA GLY A 52 -3.74 1.01 -7.30
C GLY A 52 -2.33 1.28 -7.79
N VAL A 53 -1.80 0.45 -8.70
CA VAL A 53 -0.47 0.67 -9.29
C VAL A 53 -0.45 1.93 -10.14
N GLU A 54 -1.45 2.12 -11.00
CA GLU A 54 -1.60 3.32 -11.83
C GLU A 54 -1.72 4.57 -10.96
N PHE A 55 -2.55 4.51 -9.91
CA PHE A 55 -2.73 5.62 -8.96
C PHE A 55 -1.40 6.05 -8.33
N LEU A 56 -0.62 5.09 -7.79
CA LEU A 56 0.67 5.39 -7.16
C LEU A 56 1.72 5.86 -8.16
N SER A 57 1.71 5.31 -9.38
CA SER A 57 2.62 5.72 -10.46
C SER A 57 2.44 7.18 -10.84
N ASN A 58 1.21 7.70 -10.79
CA ASN A 58 0.91 9.11 -11.07
C ASN A 58 1.43 10.08 -9.99
N LEU A 59 1.79 9.58 -8.80
CA LEU A 59 2.27 10.37 -7.67
C LEU A 59 3.77 10.22 -7.42
N SER A 60 4.47 9.45 -8.24
CA SER A 60 5.81 8.98 -7.93
C SER A 60 6.91 10.04 -7.95
N GLU A 61 6.66 11.21 -8.57
CA GLU A 61 7.56 12.37 -8.53
C GLU A 61 7.34 13.26 -7.29
N LEU A 62 6.27 13.01 -6.53
CA LEU A 62 5.89 13.81 -5.35
C LEU A 62 6.27 13.12 -4.04
N TYR A 63 6.48 11.80 -4.07
CA TYR A 63 6.73 10.97 -2.90
C TYR A 63 7.91 10.02 -3.12
N LEU A 64 8.73 9.86 -2.07
CA LEU A 64 9.87 8.94 -2.09
C LEU A 64 9.43 7.48 -2.15
N HIS A 65 8.29 7.16 -1.55
CA HIS A 65 7.74 5.81 -1.49
C HIS A 65 6.22 5.80 -1.68
N GLY A 66 5.69 4.71 -2.23
CA GLY A 66 4.26 4.45 -2.33
C GLY A 66 3.91 3.08 -1.76
N LEU A 67 2.87 3.02 -0.92
CA LEU A 67 2.32 1.82 -0.30
C LEU A 67 0.89 1.58 -0.77
N LEU A 68 0.59 0.36 -1.20
CA LEU A 68 -0.75 -0.10 -1.57
C LEU A 68 -1.21 -1.15 -0.55
N ILE A 69 -2.38 -0.95 0.05
CA ILE A 69 -2.92 -1.84 1.08
C ILE A 69 -4.42 -2.07 0.87
N PHE A 70 -4.82 -3.33 0.83
CA PHE A 70 -6.21 -3.77 0.63
C PHE A 70 -6.37 -5.23 1.09
N ASP A 71 -7.61 -5.64 1.33
CA ASP A 71 -7.93 -7.01 1.72
C ASP A 71 -8.00 -7.91 0.48
N ARG A 72 -7.48 -9.14 0.61
CA ARG A 72 -7.59 -10.14 -0.46
C ARG A 72 -9.05 -10.48 -0.72
N GLU A 73 -9.83 -10.64 0.35
CA GLU A 73 -11.25 -10.91 0.26
C GLU A 73 -11.99 -9.67 -0.24
N GLY A 74 -12.79 -9.81 -1.30
CA GLY A 74 -13.47 -8.68 -1.92
C GLY A 74 -12.65 -7.94 -2.97
N SER A 75 -11.37 -8.29 -3.18
CA SER A 75 -10.52 -7.71 -4.22
C SER A 75 -10.86 -8.14 -5.65
N GLY A 76 -11.68 -9.17 -5.84
CA GLY A 76 -11.90 -9.81 -7.14
C GLY A 76 -10.69 -10.63 -7.63
N ARG A 77 -9.70 -10.84 -6.75
CA ARG A 77 -8.48 -11.60 -7.00
C ARG A 77 -8.25 -12.69 -5.92
N GLU A 78 -9.32 -13.13 -5.28
CA GLU A 78 -9.32 -14.07 -4.15
C GLU A 78 -8.66 -15.41 -4.49
N GLN A 79 -8.72 -15.80 -5.76
CA GLN A 79 -8.15 -17.05 -6.27
C GLN A 79 -6.62 -17.02 -6.38
N LYS A 80 -5.99 -15.84 -6.36
CA LYS A 80 -4.53 -15.71 -6.40
C LYS A 80 -3.95 -15.87 -4.99
N GLN A 81 -2.76 -16.46 -4.89
CA GLN A 81 -2.03 -16.46 -3.64
C GLN A 81 -1.54 -15.03 -3.32
N PRO A 82 -1.55 -14.61 -2.04
CA PRO A 82 -1.08 -13.28 -1.64
C PRO A 82 0.31 -12.94 -2.19
N GLN A 83 1.23 -13.89 -2.16
CA GLN A 83 2.61 -13.72 -2.61
C GLN A 83 2.70 -13.52 -4.13
N GLU A 84 1.84 -14.19 -4.90
CA GLU A 84 1.78 -14.03 -6.35
C GLU A 84 1.24 -12.65 -6.73
N MET A 85 0.18 -12.22 -6.05
CA MET A 85 -0.40 -10.89 -6.22
C MET A 85 0.60 -9.79 -5.86
N GLN A 86 1.30 -9.94 -4.73
CA GLN A 86 2.36 -9.01 -4.33
C GLN A 86 3.48 -8.94 -5.38
N LYS A 87 3.91 -10.07 -5.93
CA LYS A 87 4.95 -10.10 -6.99
C LYS A 87 4.47 -9.41 -8.27
N GLU A 88 3.22 -9.64 -8.67
CA GLU A 88 2.61 -9.04 -9.86
C GLU A 88 2.51 -7.51 -9.73
N LEU A 89 1.92 -7.01 -8.65
CA LEU A 89 1.76 -5.58 -8.41
C LEU A 89 3.12 -4.88 -8.27
N ASN A 90 4.10 -5.53 -7.64
CA ASN A 90 5.47 -5.01 -7.56
C ASN A 90 6.13 -4.90 -8.94
N ARG A 91 5.91 -5.89 -9.80
CA ARG A 91 6.46 -5.88 -11.16
C ARG A 91 5.82 -4.76 -11.97
N GLU A 92 4.50 -4.65 -11.92
CA GLU A 92 3.76 -3.58 -12.60
C GLU A 92 4.21 -2.19 -12.16
N LEU A 93 4.41 -1.99 -10.85
CA LEU A 93 4.89 -0.72 -10.31
C LEU A 93 6.33 -0.41 -10.76
N LYS A 94 7.22 -1.41 -10.81
CA LYS A 94 8.59 -1.25 -11.31
C LYS A 94 8.62 -0.91 -12.79
N ASP A 95 7.78 -1.58 -13.59
CA ASP A 95 7.73 -1.41 -15.04
C ASP A 95 7.10 -0.07 -15.46
N SER A 96 6.34 0.59 -14.58
CA SER A 96 5.79 1.95 -14.79
C SER A 96 6.86 3.06 -14.91
N ALA A 97 8.14 2.73 -14.73
CA ALA A 97 9.32 3.58 -14.97
C ALA A 97 9.41 4.89 -14.17
N ARG A 98 8.58 5.13 -13.14
CA ARG A 98 8.60 6.41 -12.38
C ARG A 98 8.67 6.31 -10.84
N GLY A 99 8.68 5.14 -10.20
CA GLY A 99 8.61 5.04 -8.73
C GLY A 99 9.77 4.30 -8.05
N LYS A 100 10.25 4.85 -6.93
CA LYS A 100 10.96 4.09 -5.90
C LYS A 100 9.90 3.31 -5.07
N PRO A 101 9.92 1.97 -5.07
CA PRO A 101 8.78 1.17 -4.59
C PRO A 101 8.82 0.93 -3.07
N VAL A 102 7.65 0.83 -2.40
CA VAL A 102 7.46 -0.02 -1.21
C VAL A 102 6.05 -0.65 -1.19
N LEU A 103 5.90 -1.85 -1.73
CA LEU A 103 4.66 -2.63 -1.64
C LEU A 103 4.62 -3.46 -0.35
N THR A 104 3.49 -3.54 0.34
CA THR A 104 3.26 -4.60 1.34
C THR A 104 1.81 -5.06 1.36
N ALA A 105 1.60 -6.31 0.95
CA ALA A 105 0.33 -7.03 1.10
C ALA A 105 0.12 -7.43 2.56
N TRP A 106 -1.09 -7.25 3.11
CA TRP A 106 -1.42 -7.63 4.49
C TRP A 106 -1.95 -9.07 4.61
N PHE A 107 -1.70 -9.66 5.77
CA PHE A 107 -1.87 -11.06 6.15
C PHE A 107 -3.31 -11.40 6.60
N PRO A 108 -3.75 -12.65 6.42
CA PRO A 108 -5.13 -13.09 6.64
C PRO A 108 -5.51 -13.11 8.12
N ALA A 109 -6.82 -13.05 8.40
CA ALA A 109 -7.36 -13.67 9.60
C ALA A 109 -7.16 -15.21 9.50
N GLY A 110 -5.96 -15.67 9.88
CA GLY A 110 -5.62 -17.09 10.11
C GLY A 110 -4.61 -17.72 9.15
N SER A 111 -3.32 -17.67 9.50
CA SER A 111 -2.38 -18.83 9.61
C SER A 111 -0.91 -18.39 9.51
N PRO A 112 0.01 -19.00 10.29
CA PRO A 112 1.46 -18.84 10.13
C PRO A 112 1.99 -19.82 9.08
N VAL A 113 3.00 -19.42 8.29
CA VAL A 113 4.08 -20.33 7.86
C VAL A 113 5.37 -19.51 7.83
N LEU A 114 6.21 -19.77 8.83
CA LEU A 114 7.64 -19.56 8.78
C LEU A 114 8.22 -20.71 7.95
N ASP A 115 9.08 -20.39 6.99
CA ASP A 115 10.22 -21.24 6.64
C ASP A 115 11.49 -20.52 7.10
#